data_AF-A0AAV4UAT1-F1
#
_entry.id   AF-A0AAV4UAT1-F1
#
_cell.length_a   1.000
_cell.length_b   1.000
_cell.length_c   1.000
_cell.angle_alpha   90.00
_cell.angle_beta   90.00
_cell.angle_gamma   90.00
#
_symmetry.space_group_name_H-M   'P 1'
#
loop_
_entity.id
_entity.type
_entity.pdbx_description
1 polymer ?
#
loop_
_entity_poly.entity_id
_entity_poly.type
_entity_poly.pdbx_seq_one_letter_code
_entity_poly.pdbx_strand_id
1 'polypeptide(L)'
;MKEQLMEVIKYKKEHNIIQECDENEKGYFMPFRAVVRKDKLSTQVRMMFNCSSCAKGNLSLNDCLDQGPNLNPSVLDIILGFQKFKIGFCGDIEKAFLMIGIAEDDKKYLKFLWYPDDDNEDFKVMQMNLVVFGCNCSPFLLSATIKYHTGNYSEMNKGCFEMLNGSLYVGDLCHGADDVESAFNLSSDAVSILSDASFNLRKLHTNSKQLHDLWIQNGLCEENSFEKDNKLKVLGLVWNLEEDMLRVDVTSLLESLKFLENTKRSVLSTVVMFDPVGFLPPFVVRIKRLMQEIWERGLYWDSKLPEDLESKWCAEIEVLGEVKLKRCYFSKVVEKMDSVEVHIFSDASIVAYGAVVYFGYVNLRGEVSTSFVMSKSRISPFKKLSLPRLELMGALIAARLWK
;
A
#
# COMPACT_ATOMS: atom_id res chain seq x y z
N MET A 1 -14.85 2.25 23.14
CA MET A 1 -14.35 1.06 22.40
C MET A 1 -15.33 -0.11 22.45
N LYS A 2 -15.78 -0.55 23.64
CA LYS A 2 -16.75 -1.66 23.78
C LYS A 2 -18.08 -1.40 23.07
N GLU A 3 -18.70 -0.23 23.30
CA GLU A 3 -19.95 0.18 22.64
C GLU A 3 -19.83 0.14 21.10
N GLN A 4 -18.77 0.73 20.55
CA GLN A 4 -18.48 0.68 19.12
C GLN A 4 -18.27 -0.75 18.59
N LEU A 5 -17.71 -1.65 19.40
CA LEU A 5 -17.55 -3.06 19.03
C LEU A 5 -18.89 -3.80 19.04
N MET A 6 -19.78 -3.50 20.00
CA MET A 6 -21.15 -4.02 20.00
C MET A 6 -21.92 -3.59 18.76
N GLU A 7 -21.81 -2.33 18.35
CA GLU A 7 -22.40 -1.82 17.10
C GLU A 7 -21.86 -2.57 15.87
N VAL A 8 -20.54 -2.84 15.83
CA VAL A 8 -19.94 -3.63 14.75
C VAL A 8 -20.49 -5.06 14.71
N ILE A 9 -20.64 -5.72 15.87
CA ILE A 9 -21.22 -7.07 15.94
C ILE A 9 -22.69 -7.06 15.51
N LYS A 10 -23.48 -6.08 15.96
CA LYS A 10 -24.88 -5.93 15.57
C LYS A 10 -25.02 -5.73 14.06
N TYR A 11 -24.27 -4.78 13.49
CA TYR A 11 -24.22 -4.54 12.04
C TYR A 11 -23.87 -5.81 11.27
N LYS A 12 -22.85 -6.54 11.72
CA LYS A 12 -22.42 -7.79 11.07
C LYS A 12 -23.49 -8.89 11.13
N LYS A 13 -24.26 -8.99 12.21
CA LYS A 13 -25.38 -9.93 12.31
C LYS A 13 -26.51 -9.55 11.36
N GLU A 14 -26.91 -8.27 11.35
CA GLU A 14 -27.98 -7.76 10.48
C GLU A 14 -27.70 -7.97 8.99
N HIS A 15 -26.41 -7.92 8.59
CA HIS A 15 -25.97 -8.12 7.20
C HIS A 15 -25.53 -9.55 6.90
N ASN A 16 -25.86 -10.52 7.77
CA ASN A 16 -25.49 -11.93 7.62
C ASN A 16 -23.98 -12.20 7.42
N ILE A 17 -23.13 -11.28 7.90
CA ILE A 17 -21.66 -11.41 7.86
C ILE A 17 -21.20 -12.42 8.93
N ILE A 18 -21.90 -12.43 10.06
CA ILE A 18 -21.71 -13.38 11.16
C ILE A 18 -23.04 -13.95 11.63
N GLN A 19 -23.00 -15.15 12.18
CA GLN A 19 -24.14 -15.79 12.82
C GLN A 19 -23.75 -16.52 14.10
N GLU A 20 -24.69 -16.67 15.03
CA GLU A 20 -24.51 -17.53 16.21
C GLU A 20 -24.51 -19.00 15.75
N CYS A 21 -23.65 -19.82 16.36
CA CYS A 21 -23.55 -21.25 16.04
C CYS A 21 -23.36 -22.08 17.31
N ASP A 22 -23.53 -23.40 17.19
CA ASP A 22 -23.40 -24.32 18.33
C ASP A 22 -21.94 -24.40 18.79
N GLU A 23 -21.75 -24.27 20.10
CA GLU A 23 -20.46 -24.40 20.77
C GLU A 23 -19.90 -25.83 20.66
N ASN A 24 -20.76 -26.83 20.54
CA ASN A 24 -20.39 -28.25 20.51
C ASN A 24 -20.00 -28.73 19.11
N GLU A 25 -20.28 -27.94 18.08
CA GLU A 25 -19.92 -28.29 16.71
C GLU A 25 -18.41 -28.09 16.49
N LYS A 26 -17.74 -29.17 16.05
CA LYS A 26 -16.31 -29.16 15.76
C LYS A 26 -15.94 -28.04 14.78
N GLY A 27 -14.85 -27.35 15.09
CA GLY A 27 -14.41 -26.21 14.30
C GLY A 27 -13.09 -25.62 14.81
N TYR A 28 -12.72 -24.47 14.24
CA TYR A 28 -11.55 -23.70 14.67
C TYR A 28 -11.99 -22.33 15.18
N PHE A 29 -11.48 -21.95 16.35
CA PHE A 29 -11.76 -20.68 17.00
C PHE A 29 -10.62 -19.71 16.74
N MET A 30 -10.90 -18.70 15.91
CA MET A 30 -9.96 -17.63 15.61
C MET A 30 -9.92 -16.64 16.77
N PRO A 31 -8.75 -16.41 17.39
CA PRO A 31 -8.60 -15.28 18.29
C PRO A 31 -8.73 -13.98 17.49
N PHE A 32 -9.41 -12.99 18.05
CA PHE A 32 -9.50 -11.66 17.45
C PHE A 32 -9.15 -10.57 18.45
N ARG A 33 -8.72 -9.43 17.92
CA ARG A 33 -8.54 -8.20 18.69
C ARG A 33 -9.29 -7.06 18.03
N ALA A 34 -9.88 -6.18 18.84
CA ALA A 34 -10.40 -4.91 18.37
C ALA A 34 -9.25 -3.93 18.15
N VAL A 35 -9.13 -3.38 16.94
CA VAL A 35 -8.11 -2.38 16.61
C VAL A 35 -8.80 -1.04 16.36
N VAL A 36 -8.34 -0.02 17.10
CA VAL A 36 -8.85 1.34 16.97
C VAL A 36 -8.01 2.11 15.96
N ARG A 37 -8.62 2.49 14.84
CA ARG A 37 -8.06 3.39 13.83
C ARG A 37 -8.49 4.82 14.12
N LYS A 38 -7.68 5.53 14.90
CA LYS A 38 -7.90 6.95 15.24
C LYS A 38 -7.85 7.88 14.02
N ASP A 39 -7.26 7.41 12.93
CA ASP A 39 -7.13 8.10 11.64
C ASP A 39 -8.38 8.02 10.75
N LYS A 40 -9.43 7.26 11.15
CA LYS A 40 -10.65 7.09 10.34
C LYS A 40 -11.89 7.56 11.10
N LEU A 41 -12.65 8.47 10.50
CA LEU A 41 -13.89 9.01 11.06
C LEU A 41 -15.05 7.98 11.07
N SER A 42 -15.20 7.18 10.02
CA SER A 42 -16.37 6.30 9.81
C SER A 42 -16.18 4.82 10.19
N THR A 43 -14.96 4.38 10.53
CA THR A 43 -14.72 2.99 10.95
C THR A 43 -13.60 2.93 11.99
N GLN A 44 -13.84 3.58 13.12
CA GLN A 44 -12.84 3.69 14.20
C GLN A 44 -12.47 2.32 14.79
N VAL A 45 -13.36 1.33 14.83
CA VAL A 45 -13.07 0.00 15.41
C VAL A 45 -13.20 -1.08 14.34
N ARG A 46 -12.19 -1.96 14.23
CA ARG A 46 -12.21 -3.13 13.36
C ARG A 46 -11.85 -4.39 14.14
N MET A 47 -12.56 -5.48 13.88
CA MET A 47 -12.17 -6.80 14.34
C MET A 47 -11.03 -7.32 13.45
N MET A 48 -9.89 -7.64 14.05
CA MET A 48 -8.77 -8.28 13.38
C MET A 48 -8.58 -9.69 13.93
N PHE A 49 -8.79 -10.70 13.07
CA PHE A 49 -8.57 -12.10 13.40
C PHE A 49 -7.09 -12.46 13.24
N ASN A 50 -6.56 -13.26 14.16
CA ASN A 50 -5.21 -13.79 14.09
C ASN A 50 -5.23 -15.29 13.75
N CYS A 51 -5.34 -15.59 12.46
CA CYS A 51 -5.40 -16.96 11.94
C CYS A 51 -4.03 -17.67 11.95
N SER A 52 -2.94 -16.97 12.29
CA SER A 52 -1.61 -17.54 12.51
C SER A 52 -1.32 -17.88 13.97
N SER A 53 -2.26 -17.61 14.89
CA SER A 53 -2.12 -17.97 16.30
C SER A 53 -2.17 -19.48 16.48
N CYS A 54 -1.19 -20.06 17.16
CA CYS A 54 -1.17 -21.47 17.53
C CYS A 54 -0.57 -21.67 18.93
N ALA A 55 -0.99 -22.74 19.61
CA ALA A 55 -0.30 -23.21 20.80
C ALA A 55 1.01 -23.91 20.40
N LYS A 56 2.00 -23.93 21.30
CA LYS A 56 3.31 -24.53 21.03
C LYS A 56 3.15 -26.00 20.61
N GLY A 57 3.63 -26.33 19.41
CA GLY A 57 3.57 -27.67 18.84
C GLY A 57 2.30 -28.00 18.05
N ASN A 58 1.34 -27.07 17.96
CA ASN A 58 0.14 -27.21 17.13
C ASN A 58 0.22 -26.34 15.88
N LEU A 59 -0.55 -26.72 14.86
CA LEU A 59 -0.73 -25.94 13.64
C LEU A 59 -1.74 -24.81 13.87
N SER A 60 -1.50 -23.65 13.24
CA SER A 60 -2.47 -22.57 13.13
C SER A 60 -3.45 -22.84 11.99
N LEU A 61 -4.54 -22.07 11.92
CA LEU A 61 -5.45 -22.14 10.77
C LEU A 61 -4.72 -21.86 9.45
N ASN A 62 -3.85 -20.84 9.41
CA ASN A 62 -3.08 -20.50 8.21
C ASN A 62 -2.09 -21.61 7.79
N ASP A 63 -1.61 -22.46 8.70
CA ASP A 63 -0.76 -23.59 8.34
C ASP A 63 -1.54 -24.73 7.68
N CYS A 64 -2.86 -24.78 7.91
CA CYS A 64 -3.76 -25.79 7.35
C CYS A 64 -4.48 -25.33 6.07
N LEU A 65 -4.42 -24.03 5.74
CA LEU A 65 -5.05 -23.45 4.56
C LEU A 65 -4.08 -23.42 3.38
N ASP A 66 -4.56 -23.78 2.19
CA ASP A 66 -3.84 -23.50 0.96
C ASP A 66 -3.95 -22.01 0.63
N GLN A 67 -2.80 -21.33 0.58
CA GLN A 67 -2.71 -19.90 0.32
C GLN A 67 -3.12 -19.55 -1.13
N GLY A 68 -2.92 -20.47 -2.08
CA GLY A 68 -3.02 -20.18 -3.50
C GLY A 68 -1.91 -19.25 -4.03
N PRO A 69 -1.80 -19.08 -5.36
CA PRO A 69 -0.81 -18.19 -5.96
C PRO A 69 -1.12 -16.71 -5.71
N ASN A 70 -0.10 -15.86 -5.66
CA ASN A 70 -0.33 -14.41 -5.61
C ASN A 70 -0.77 -13.90 -6.99
N LEU A 71 -2.04 -13.47 -7.09
CA LEU A 71 -2.61 -12.89 -8.30
C LEU A 71 -2.58 -11.36 -8.32
N ASN A 72 -2.19 -10.70 -7.23
CA ASN A 72 -2.11 -9.24 -7.20
C ASN A 72 -0.94 -8.73 -8.05
N PRO A 73 -1.14 -7.63 -8.79
CA PRO A 73 -0.04 -6.96 -9.48
C PRO A 73 1.01 -6.46 -8.50
N SER A 74 2.24 -6.33 -8.99
CA SER A 74 3.34 -5.74 -8.23
C SER A 74 3.01 -4.29 -7.89
N VAL A 75 3.06 -3.92 -6.61
CA VAL A 75 2.82 -2.53 -6.16
C VAL A 75 3.76 -1.54 -6.86
N LEU A 76 5.00 -1.96 -7.14
CA LEU A 76 5.94 -1.16 -7.91
C LEU A 76 5.39 -0.88 -9.31
N ASP A 77 4.88 -1.91 -10.00
CA ASP A 77 4.40 -1.79 -11.38
C ASP A 77 3.18 -0.88 -11.45
N ILE A 78 2.28 -0.96 -10.46
CA ILE A 78 1.14 -0.06 -10.34
C ILE A 78 1.61 1.38 -10.15
N ILE A 79 2.55 1.63 -9.24
CA ILE A 79 3.07 2.98 -8.98
C ILE A 79 3.81 3.53 -10.21
N LEU A 80 4.60 2.72 -10.91
CA LEU A 80 5.24 3.12 -12.16
C LEU A 80 4.21 3.42 -13.25
N GLY A 81 3.16 2.60 -13.38
CA GLY A 81 2.04 2.80 -14.31
C GLY A 81 1.24 4.06 -14.00
N PHE A 82 0.94 4.28 -12.72
CA PHE A 82 0.22 5.45 -12.23
C PHE A 82 0.94 6.75 -12.54
N GLN A 83 2.29 6.75 -12.58
CA GLN A 83 3.11 7.91 -12.91
C GLN A 83 3.15 8.24 -14.42
N LYS A 84 2.68 7.36 -15.30
CA LYS A 84 2.72 7.58 -16.77
C LYS A 84 1.76 8.68 -17.22
N PHE A 85 0.57 8.70 -16.63
CA PHE A 85 -0.56 9.45 -17.14
C PHE A 85 -0.66 10.87 -16.57
N LYS A 86 -1.12 11.82 -17.38
CA LYS A 86 -1.33 13.22 -16.91
C LYS A 86 -2.45 13.31 -15.89
N ILE A 87 -3.54 12.59 -16.13
CA ILE A 87 -4.68 12.54 -15.22
C ILE A 87 -4.61 11.24 -14.45
N GLY A 88 -4.28 11.35 -13.16
CA GLY A 88 -4.32 10.23 -12.24
C GLY A 88 -5.71 10.13 -11.60
N PHE A 89 -6.15 8.90 -11.33
CA PHE A 89 -7.27 8.64 -10.45
C PHE A 89 -7.08 7.37 -9.62
N CYS A 90 -7.80 7.30 -8.53
CA CYS A 90 -7.80 6.14 -7.65
C CYS A 90 -9.16 5.95 -6.98
N GLY A 91 -9.40 4.75 -6.46
CA GLY A 91 -10.60 4.39 -5.70
C GLY A 91 -10.35 3.21 -4.77
N ASP A 92 -11.28 2.99 -3.84
CA ASP A 92 -11.26 1.90 -2.85
C ASP A 92 -12.54 1.08 -2.99
N ILE A 93 -12.40 -0.25 -3.10
CA ILE A 93 -13.52 -1.18 -3.04
C ILE A 93 -13.98 -1.31 -1.58
N GLU A 94 -15.22 -0.94 -1.33
CA GLU A 94 -15.81 -1.06 -0.01
C GLU A 94 -15.83 -2.52 0.46
N LYS A 95 -15.17 -2.78 1.61
CA LYS A 95 -15.28 -4.05 2.35
C LYS A 95 -15.05 -5.27 1.45
N ALA A 96 -14.13 -5.19 0.49
CA ALA A 96 -13.95 -6.15 -0.59
C ALA A 96 -14.03 -7.65 -0.16
N PHE A 97 -13.30 -8.06 0.88
CA PHE A 97 -13.37 -9.44 1.37
C PHE A 97 -14.77 -9.88 1.83
N LEU A 98 -15.54 -8.96 2.41
CA LEU A 98 -16.90 -9.23 2.89
C LEU A 98 -17.94 -9.27 1.76
N MET A 99 -17.53 -9.23 0.49
CA MET A 99 -18.42 -9.49 -0.64
C MET A 99 -18.37 -10.96 -1.09
N ILE A 100 -17.49 -11.77 -0.51
CA ILE A 100 -17.25 -13.15 -0.93
C ILE A 100 -17.75 -14.12 0.14
N GLY A 101 -18.70 -14.97 -0.23
CA GLY A 101 -19.23 -16.02 0.64
C GLY A 101 -18.25 -17.17 0.87
N ILE A 102 -18.30 -17.75 2.06
CA ILE A 102 -17.60 -18.99 2.41
C ILE A 102 -18.56 -20.17 2.24
N ALA A 103 -18.07 -21.28 1.68
CA ALA A 103 -18.85 -22.51 1.55
C ALA A 103 -19.30 -23.02 2.93
N GLU A 104 -20.51 -23.58 3.02
CA GLU A 104 -21.10 -23.99 4.31
C GLU A 104 -20.18 -24.91 5.12
N ASP A 105 -19.52 -25.87 4.46
CA ASP A 105 -18.65 -26.85 5.12
C ASP A 105 -17.38 -26.24 5.74
N ASP A 106 -16.98 -25.04 5.29
CA ASP A 106 -15.76 -24.35 5.71
C ASP A 106 -16.02 -23.30 6.80
N LYS A 107 -17.26 -22.81 6.93
CA LYS A 107 -17.63 -21.78 7.92
C LYS A 107 -17.28 -22.17 9.36
N LYS A 108 -17.34 -23.46 9.68
CA LYS A 108 -16.99 -24.02 11.00
C LYS A 108 -15.53 -23.77 11.40
N TYR A 109 -14.64 -23.47 10.46
CA TYR A 109 -13.24 -23.12 10.76
C TYR A 109 -13.02 -21.63 11.00
N LEU A 110 -14.08 -20.81 10.86
CA LEU A 110 -14.05 -19.37 11.04
C LEU A 110 -14.91 -18.95 12.25
N LYS A 111 -14.83 -19.71 13.34
CA LYS A 111 -15.54 -19.40 14.61
C LYS A 111 -14.75 -18.39 15.45
N PHE A 112 -15.43 -17.67 16.33
CA PHE A 112 -14.81 -16.83 17.35
C PHE A 112 -15.73 -16.68 18.57
N LEU A 113 -15.13 -16.43 19.73
CA LEU A 113 -15.86 -16.21 20.98
C LEU A 113 -16.19 -14.73 21.14
N TRP A 114 -17.45 -14.39 21.40
CA TRP A 114 -17.91 -13.04 21.65
C TRP A 114 -18.42 -12.91 23.09
N TYR A 115 -17.88 -11.95 23.85
CA TYR A 115 -18.29 -11.67 25.22
C TYR A 115 -19.10 -10.36 25.23
N PRO A 116 -20.44 -10.42 25.40
CA PRO A 116 -21.27 -9.21 25.44
C PRO A 116 -20.99 -8.36 26.68
N ASP A 117 -20.78 -9.01 27.83
CA ASP A 117 -20.50 -8.40 29.12
C ASP A 117 -19.14 -8.85 29.67
N ASP A 118 -18.38 -7.94 30.29
CA ASP A 118 -17.04 -8.26 30.82
C ASP A 118 -17.11 -8.91 32.20
N ASP A 119 -18.25 -8.76 32.89
CA ASP A 119 -18.47 -9.24 34.25
C ASP A 119 -19.16 -10.62 34.33
N ASN A 120 -19.67 -11.12 33.19
CA ASN A 120 -20.28 -12.45 33.09
C ASN A 120 -19.39 -13.40 32.27
N GLU A 121 -19.27 -14.65 32.72
CA GLU A 121 -18.61 -15.73 31.97
C GLU A 121 -19.42 -16.18 30.72
N ASP A 122 -20.59 -15.60 30.49
CA ASP A 122 -21.48 -15.92 29.38
C ASP A 122 -20.92 -15.40 28.04
N PHE A 123 -20.33 -16.32 27.28
CA PHE A 123 -19.87 -16.08 25.92
C PHE A 123 -20.89 -16.56 24.88
N LYS A 124 -20.79 -16.00 23.68
CA LYS A 124 -21.50 -16.47 22.49
C LYS A 124 -20.51 -16.99 21.47
N VAL A 125 -20.80 -18.16 20.89
CA VAL A 125 -20.01 -18.67 19.77
C VAL A 125 -20.57 -18.13 18.45
N MET A 126 -19.74 -17.37 17.77
CA MET A 126 -20.06 -16.74 16.49
C MET A 126 -19.26 -17.42 15.38
N GLN A 127 -19.79 -17.46 14.17
CA GLN A 127 -19.06 -17.86 12.97
C GLN A 127 -19.17 -16.80 11.88
N MET A 128 -18.14 -16.73 11.03
CA MET A 128 -18.11 -15.85 9.86
C MET A 128 -18.69 -16.56 8.64
N ASN A 129 -19.55 -15.88 7.90
CA ASN A 129 -20.15 -16.39 6.66
C ASN A 129 -19.39 -15.97 5.40
N LEU A 130 -18.52 -14.97 5.52
CA LEU A 130 -17.83 -14.30 4.41
C LEU A 130 -16.32 -14.32 4.63
N VAL A 131 -15.54 -14.13 3.56
CA VAL A 131 -14.07 -14.14 3.62
C VAL A 131 -13.56 -13.09 4.62
N VAL A 132 -12.62 -13.51 5.46
CA VAL A 132 -12.11 -12.66 6.56
C VAL A 132 -10.71 -12.15 6.30
N PHE A 133 -10.42 -10.97 6.84
CA PHE A 133 -9.04 -10.50 6.94
C PHE A 133 -8.29 -11.33 8.00
N GLY A 134 -7.08 -11.78 7.68
CA GLY A 134 -6.21 -12.55 8.57
C GLY A 134 -5.90 -13.97 8.07
N CYS A 135 -6.74 -14.54 7.20
CA CYS A 135 -6.41 -15.78 6.51
C CYS A 135 -5.42 -15.50 5.36
N ASN A 136 -4.41 -16.37 5.22
CA ASN A 136 -3.39 -16.25 4.17
C ASN A 136 -3.95 -16.41 2.75
N CYS A 137 -5.04 -17.18 2.59
CA CYS A 137 -5.71 -17.42 1.31
C CYS A 137 -6.67 -16.29 0.89
N SER A 138 -7.09 -15.41 1.81
CA SER A 138 -8.06 -14.34 1.51
C SER A 138 -7.66 -13.43 0.35
N PRO A 139 -6.39 -12.98 0.23
CA PRO A 139 -5.95 -12.18 -0.90
C PRO A 139 -6.10 -12.91 -2.25
N PHE A 140 -5.80 -14.21 -2.29
CA PHE A 140 -6.00 -15.02 -3.50
C PHE A 140 -7.48 -15.10 -3.85
N LEU A 141 -8.35 -15.44 -2.87
CA LEU A 141 -9.79 -15.53 -3.08
C LEU A 141 -10.35 -14.22 -3.66
N LEU A 142 -9.98 -13.07 -3.08
CA LEU A 142 -10.43 -11.78 -3.58
C LEU A 142 -9.97 -11.49 -5.01
N SER A 143 -8.66 -11.63 -5.26
CA SER A 143 -8.12 -11.37 -6.59
C SER A 143 -8.70 -12.34 -7.63
N ALA A 144 -8.85 -13.62 -7.31
CA ALA A 144 -9.41 -14.62 -8.21
C ALA A 144 -10.87 -14.31 -8.55
N THR A 145 -11.69 -13.95 -7.56
CA THR A 145 -13.09 -13.55 -7.78
C THR A 145 -13.19 -12.31 -8.66
N ILE A 146 -12.43 -11.25 -8.37
CA ILE A 146 -12.46 -10.03 -9.21
C ILE A 146 -12.00 -10.33 -10.64
N LYS A 147 -10.93 -11.11 -10.81
CA LYS A 147 -10.43 -11.50 -12.15
C LYS A 147 -11.43 -12.34 -12.92
N TYR A 148 -12.14 -13.25 -12.25
CA TYR A 148 -13.19 -14.05 -12.86
C TYR A 148 -14.33 -13.17 -13.40
N HIS A 149 -14.83 -12.23 -12.59
CA HIS A 149 -15.92 -11.35 -13.01
C HIS A 149 -15.50 -10.35 -14.10
N THR A 150 -14.33 -9.73 -13.94
CA THR A 150 -13.79 -8.79 -14.94
C THR A 150 -13.45 -9.49 -16.26
N GLY A 151 -13.09 -10.78 -16.25
CA GLY A 151 -12.84 -11.60 -17.44
C GLY A 151 -13.98 -11.61 -18.45
N ASN A 152 -15.23 -11.50 -17.99
CA ASN A 152 -16.41 -11.43 -18.85
C ASN A 152 -16.47 -10.15 -19.72
N TYR A 153 -15.67 -9.14 -19.39
CA TYR A 153 -15.60 -7.87 -20.11
C TYR A 153 -14.33 -7.73 -20.97
N SER A 154 -13.50 -8.79 -21.06
CA SER A 154 -12.22 -8.74 -21.77
C SER A 154 -12.34 -8.40 -23.26
N GLU A 155 -13.45 -8.77 -23.91
CA GLU A 155 -13.71 -8.43 -25.32
C GLU A 155 -14.46 -7.10 -25.49
N MET A 156 -15.48 -6.85 -24.65
CA MET A 156 -16.35 -5.66 -24.76
C MET A 156 -15.68 -4.39 -24.22
N ASN A 157 -14.83 -4.51 -23.20
CA ASN A 157 -14.14 -3.39 -22.56
C ASN A 157 -12.71 -3.76 -22.19
N LYS A 158 -11.91 -3.99 -23.23
CA LYS A 158 -10.51 -4.40 -23.09
C LYS A 158 -9.67 -3.41 -22.26
N GLY A 159 -9.88 -2.10 -22.45
CA GLY A 159 -9.13 -1.06 -21.73
C GLY A 159 -9.38 -1.10 -20.22
N CYS A 160 -10.65 -1.15 -19.79
CA CYS A 160 -10.98 -1.24 -18.38
C CYS A 160 -10.56 -2.60 -17.77
N PHE A 161 -10.70 -3.69 -18.53
CA PHE A 161 -10.23 -5.02 -18.11
C PHE A 161 -8.72 -5.05 -17.85
N GLU A 162 -7.92 -4.49 -18.75
CA GLU A 162 -6.46 -4.40 -18.59
C GLU A 162 -6.08 -3.51 -17.40
N MET A 163 -6.78 -2.39 -17.23
CA MET A 163 -6.60 -1.51 -16.07
C MET A 163 -6.88 -2.25 -14.76
N LEU A 164 -8.05 -2.87 -14.60
CA LEU A 164 -8.43 -3.56 -13.37
C LEU A 164 -7.47 -4.72 -13.04
N ASN A 165 -7.00 -5.45 -14.05
CA ASN A 165 -6.04 -6.53 -13.85
C ASN A 165 -4.63 -6.05 -13.47
N GLY A 166 -4.20 -4.91 -14.01
CA GLY A 166 -2.85 -4.39 -13.82
C GLY A 166 -2.70 -3.41 -12.67
N SER A 167 -3.80 -2.79 -12.22
CA SER A 167 -3.77 -1.58 -11.38
C SER A 167 -4.63 -1.65 -10.11
N LEU A 168 -5.35 -2.76 -9.91
CA LEU A 168 -6.10 -3.02 -8.68
C LEU A 168 -5.27 -3.91 -7.75
N TYR A 169 -4.91 -3.39 -6.59
CA TYR A 169 -4.22 -4.14 -5.55
C TYR A 169 -5.17 -4.42 -4.39
N VAL A 170 -5.62 -5.67 -4.26
CA VAL A 170 -6.61 -6.11 -3.26
C VAL A 170 -7.95 -5.39 -3.46
N GLY A 171 -8.07 -4.15 -2.97
CA GLY A 171 -9.23 -3.28 -3.17
C GLY A 171 -8.87 -1.84 -3.55
N ASP A 172 -7.59 -1.49 -3.62
CA ASP A 172 -7.13 -0.14 -3.96
C ASP A 172 -6.83 -0.08 -5.47
N LEU A 173 -7.59 0.73 -6.21
CA LEU A 173 -7.37 1.02 -7.64
C LEU A 173 -6.51 2.28 -7.77
N CYS A 174 -5.44 2.23 -8.55
CA CYS A 174 -4.59 3.39 -8.84
C CYS A 174 -4.19 3.40 -10.31
N HIS A 175 -4.76 4.28 -11.12
CA HIS A 175 -4.50 4.34 -12.56
C HIS A 175 -4.60 5.77 -13.11
N GLY A 176 -4.60 5.92 -14.43
CA GLY A 176 -4.79 7.23 -15.06
C GLY A 176 -5.05 7.13 -16.57
N ALA A 177 -5.20 8.29 -17.19
CA ALA A 177 -5.23 8.45 -18.64
C ALA A 177 -4.60 9.78 -19.08
N ASP A 178 -4.36 9.93 -20.38
CA ASP A 178 -3.74 11.14 -20.93
C ASP A 178 -4.71 12.32 -21.06
N ASP A 179 -6.01 12.04 -21.11
CA ASP A 179 -7.09 13.02 -21.24
C ASP A 179 -8.29 12.70 -20.34
N VAL A 180 -9.15 13.70 -20.13
CA VAL A 180 -10.27 13.64 -19.17
C VAL A 180 -11.34 12.65 -19.62
N GLU A 181 -11.61 12.54 -20.92
CA GLU A 181 -12.65 11.68 -21.47
C GLU A 181 -12.26 10.21 -21.31
N SER A 182 -11.03 9.87 -21.67
CA SER A 182 -10.46 8.54 -21.45
C SER A 182 -10.45 8.16 -19.96
N ALA A 183 -10.06 9.09 -19.08
CA ALA A 183 -10.07 8.86 -17.64
C ALA A 183 -11.49 8.65 -17.09
N PHE A 184 -12.45 9.43 -17.58
CA PHE A 184 -13.86 9.29 -17.22
C PHE A 184 -14.40 7.93 -17.65
N ASN A 185 -14.24 7.54 -18.92
CA ASN A 185 -14.71 6.26 -19.43
C ASN A 185 -14.10 5.09 -18.64
N LEU A 186 -12.78 5.07 -18.44
CA LEU A 186 -12.13 4.00 -17.68
C LEU A 186 -12.66 3.90 -16.23
N SER A 187 -12.82 5.03 -15.56
CA SER A 187 -13.28 5.06 -14.16
C SER A 187 -14.76 4.73 -14.03
N SER A 188 -15.63 5.20 -14.94
CA SER A 188 -17.05 4.84 -14.97
C SER A 188 -17.27 3.37 -15.28
N ASP A 189 -16.51 2.85 -16.25
CA ASP A 189 -16.57 1.44 -16.61
C ASP A 189 -16.10 0.56 -15.45
N ALA A 190 -15.07 0.99 -14.71
CA ALA A 190 -14.61 0.27 -13.53
C ALA A 190 -15.68 0.22 -12.44
N VAL A 191 -16.38 1.33 -12.18
CA VAL A 191 -17.50 1.37 -11.24
C VAL A 191 -18.61 0.41 -11.68
N SER A 192 -19.00 0.44 -12.96
CA SER A 192 -20.05 -0.43 -13.49
C SER A 192 -19.68 -1.91 -13.42
N ILE A 193 -18.50 -2.28 -13.93
CA ILE A 193 -18.04 -3.68 -13.98
C ILE A 193 -17.90 -4.27 -12.57
N LEU A 194 -17.36 -3.50 -11.63
CA LEU A 194 -17.24 -3.97 -10.24
C LEU A 194 -18.62 -4.05 -9.57
N SER A 195 -19.53 -3.11 -9.84
CA SER A 195 -20.90 -3.13 -9.32
C SER A 195 -21.69 -4.35 -9.80
N ASP A 196 -21.49 -4.79 -11.05
CA ASP A 196 -22.11 -6.02 -11.58
C ASP A 196 -21.71 -7.28 -10.78
N ALA A 197 -20.52 -7.25 -10.14
CA ALA A 197 -20.03 -8.27 -9.23
C ALA A 197 -20.28 -7.94 -7.75
N SER A 198 -21.17 -6.97 -7.45
CA SER A 198 -21.46 -6.45 -6.10
C SER A 198 -20.28 -5.80 -5.38
N PHE A 199 -19.18 -5.49 -6.08
CA PHE A 199 -18.07 -4.73 -5.52
C PHE A 199 -18.31 -3.24 -5.72
N ASN A 200 -18.60 -2.53 -4.63
CA ASN A 200 -18.80 -1.08 -4.66
C ASN A 200 -17.45 -0.34 -4.68
N LEU A 201 -17.02 0.15 -5.85
CA LEU A 201 -15.87 1.05 -5.98
C LEU A 201 -16.27 2.47 -5.61
N ARG A 202 -15.64 3.01 -4.58
CA ARG A 202 -15.97 4.34 -4.03
C ARG A 202 -14.71 5.15 -3.72
N LYS A 203 -14.91 6.34 -3.14
CA LYS A 203 -13.82 7.27 -2.77
C LYS A 203 -12.93 7.57 -3.97
N LEU A 204 -13.57 7.97 -5.06
CA LEU A 204 -12.86 8.35 -6.26
C LEU A 204 -12.15 9.67 -6.02
N HIS A 205 -10.85 9.69 -6.29
CA HIS A 205 -10.02 10.89 -6.20
C HIS A 205 -9.21 11.06 -7.47
N THR A 206 -8.94 12.31 -7.84
CA THR A 206 -8.18 12.67 -9.04
C THR A 206 -7.45 13.99 -8.85
N ASN A 207 -6.36 14.19 -9.60
CA ASN A 207 -5.69 15.50 -9.75
C ASN A 207 -6.39 16.42 -10.76
N SER A 208 -7.43 15.98 -11.47
CA SER A 208 -8.15 16.78 -12.47
C SER A 208 -9.50 17.24 -11.97
N LYS A 209 -9.66 18.56 -11.79
CA LYS A 209 -10.95 19.16 -11.43
C LYS A 209 -12.03 18.85 -12.48
N GLN A 210 -11.68 18.85 -13.77
CA GLN A 210 -12.62 18.55 -14.84
C GLN A 210 -13.16 17.12 -14.75
N LEU A 211 -12.30 16.14 -14.44
CA LEU A 211 -12.73 14.76 -14.23
C LEU A 211 -13.62 14.63 -12.99
N HIS A 212 -13.25 15.32 -11.91
CA HIS A 212 -14.05 15.34 -10.69
C HIS A 212 -15.46 15.91 -10.93
N ASP A 213 -15.57 17.02 -11.64
CA ASP A 213 -16.85 17.64 -11.99
C ASP A 213 -17.70 16.70 -12.86
N LEU A 214 -17.09 15.95 -13.79
CA LEU A 214 -17.79 14.92 -14.58
C LEU A 214 -18.30 13.75 -13.73
N TRP A 215 -17.53 13.29 -12.74
CA TRP A 215 -17.99 12.26 -11.82
C TRP A 215 -19.21 12.70 -11.03
N ILE A 216 -19.24 13.95 -10.55
CA ILE A 216 -20.40 14.51 -9.84
C ILE A 216 -21.62 14.55 -10.75
N GLN A 217 -21.47 15.09 -11.97
CA GLN A 217 -22.56 15.20 -12.94
C GLN A 217 -23.19 13.86 -13.29
N ASN A 218 -22.40 12.78 -13.27
CA ASN A 218 -22.84 11.43 -13.59
C ASN A 218 -23.16 10.57 -12.35
N GLY A 219 -23.08 11.14 -11.14
CA GLY A 219 -23.44 10.44 -9.90
C GLY A 219 -22.43 9.41 -9.41
N LEU A 220 -21.16 9.47 -9.86
CA LEU A 220 -20.08 8.58 -9.41
C LEU A 220 -19.45 9.05 -8.10
N CYS A 221 -19.57 10.34 -7.76
CA CYS A 221 -19.06 10.89 -6.51
C CYS A 221 -19.92 12.04 -5.99
N GLU A 222 -19.87 12.29 -4.68
CA GLU A 222 -20.57 13.40 -4.03
C GLU A 222 -19.79 14.72 -4.18
N GLU A 223 -20.48 15.85 -4.20
CA GLU A 223 -19.87 17.20 -4.32
C GLU A 223 -18.80 17.49 -3.26
N ASN A 224 -18.92 16.91 -2.07
CA ASN A 224 -18.01 17.13 -0.93
C ASN A 224 -16.87 16.09 -0.84
N SER A 225 -16.70 15.24 -1.85
CA SER A 225 -15.70 14.15 -1.85
C SER A 225 -14.27 14.62 -2.18
N PHE A 226 -14.10 15.85 -2.67
CA PHE A 226 -12.81 16.54 -2.63
C PHE A 226 -12.52 16.85 -1.15
N GLU A 227 -11.92 15.90 -0.43
CA GLU A 227 -11.58 16.02 0.98
C GLU A 227 -10.89 17.38 1.24
N LYS A 228 -11.23 18.04 2.35
CA LYS A 228 -10.59 19.30 2.79
C LYS A 228 -9.05 19.21 2.92
N ASP A 229 -8.49 18.01 2.84
CA ASP A 229 -7.06 17.75 2.84
C ASP A 229 -6.69 17.18 1.45
N ASN A 230 -5.96 17.96 0.65
CA ASN A 230 -5.53 17.60 -0.72
C ASN A 230 -4.53 16.42 -0.76
N LYS A 231 -4.47 15.59 0.29
CA LYS A 231 -3.46 14.56 0.54
C LYS A 231 -4.12 13.20 0.74
N LEU A 232 -3.94 12.31 -0.22
CA LEU A 232 -4.49 10.96 -0.19
C LEU A 232 -3.40 9.91 0.05
N LYS A 233 -3.70 8.87 0.83
CA LYS A 233 -2.83 7.69 0.91
C LYS A 233 -3.09 6.77 -0.27
N VAL A 234 -2.04 6.48 -1.05
CA VAL A 234 -2.08 5.68 -2.27
C VAL A 234 -0.98 4.63 -2.20
N LEU A 235 -1.35 3.36 -2.05
CA LEU A 235 -0.42 2.20 -2.03
C LEU A 235 0.80 2.40 -1.10
N GLY A 236 0.62 3.04 0.05
CA GLY A 236 1.69 3.30 1.03
C GLY A 236 2.46 4.61 0.85
N LEU A 237 2.18 5.38 -0.21
CA LEU A 237 2.64 6.75 -0.40
C LEU A 237 1.53 7.76 -0.07
N VAL A 238 1.88 9.04 0.03
CA VAL A 238 0.94 10.15 0.10
C VAL A 238 0.98 10.92 -1.21
N TRP A 239 -0.16 11.06 -1.86
CA TRP A 239 -0.33 11.82 -3.08
C TRP A 239 -1.02 13.16 -2.78
N ASN A 240 -0.35 14.26 -3.13
CA ASN A 240 -0.94 15.59 -3.12
C ASN A 240 -1.64 15.82 -4.47
N LEU A 241 -2.97 15.97 -4.46
CA LEU A 241 -3.79 16.14 -5.66
C LEU A 241 -3.58 17.49 -6.36
N GLU A 242 -3.30 18.54 -5.59
CA GLU A 242 -3.15 19.91 -6.09
C GLU A 242 -1.78 20.14 -6.73
N GLU A 243 -0.72 19.70 -6.05
CA GLU A 243 0.66 19.81 -6.58
C GLU A 243 1.01 18.66 -7.55
N ASP A 244 0.20 17.60 -7.58
CA ASP A 244 0.48 16.32 -8.24
C ASP A 244 1.83 15.67 -7.85
N MET A 245 2.09 15.63 -6.54
CA MET A 245 3.35 15.15 -5.96
C MET A 245 3.13 13.94 -5.05
N LEU A 246 4.00 12.95 -5.16
CA LEU A 246 4.13 11.80 -4.27
C LEU A 246 5.15 12.09 -3.17
N ARG A 247 4.88 11.63 -1.95
CA ARG A 247 5.80 11.68 -0.81
C ARG A 247 5.62 10.46 0.08
N VAL A 248 6.59 10.16 0.93
CA VAL A 248 6.46 9.12 1.95
C VAL A 248 5.70 9.68 3.16
N ASP A 249 4.83 8.88 3.76
CA ASP A 249 4.18 9.26 5.01
C ASP A 249 5.16 9.13 6.18
N VAL A 250 5.73 10.26 6.59
CA VAL A 250 6.62 10.35 7.74
C VAL A 250 5.91 10.81 9.01
N THR A 251 4.59 11.01 8.99
CA THR A 251 3.84 11.63 10.10
C THR A 251 3.98 10.82 11.38
N SER A 252 3.72 9.51 11.31
CA SER A 252 3.86 8.61 12.47
C SER A 252 5.30 8.52 12.96
N LEU A 253 6.28 8.61 12.06
CA LEU A 253 7.69 8.63 12.42
C LEU A 253 7.98 9.92 13.22
N LEU A 254 7.69 11.09 12.65
CA LEU A 254 7.91 12.39 13.29
C LEU A 254 7.18 12.53 14.62
N GLU A 255 5.97 11.98 14.75
CA GLU A 255 5.26 11.92 16.03
C GLU A 255 5.96 11.02 17.03
N SER A 256 6.37 9.82 16.62
CA SER A 256 7.09 8.90 17.51
C SER A 256 8.40 9.49 18.02
N LEU A 257 9.08 10.33 17.24
CA LEU A 257 10.30 11.02 17.64
C LEU A 257 10.09 12.09 18.71
N LYS A 258 8.88 12.65 18.84
CA LYS A 258 8.57 13.60 19.91
C LYS A 258 8.42 12.93 21.28
N PHE A 259 8.11 11.63 21.30
CA PHE A 259 7.73 10.91 22.52
C PHE A 259 8.70 9.77 22.88
N LEU A 260 9.44 9.22 21.92
CA LEU A 260 10.46 8.19 22.16
C LEU A 260 11.79 8.86 22.50
N GLU A 261 12.51 8.30 23.46
CA GLU A 261 13.93 8.60 23.57
C GLU A 261 14.61 8.19 22.25
N ASN A 262 15.59 9.00 21.83
CA ASN A 262 16.34 8.76 20.61
C ASN A 262 17.21 7.50 20.81
N THR A 263 16.68 6.34 20.41
CA THR A 263 17.28 5.01 20.60
C THR A 263 17.64 4.36 19.27
N LYS A 264 18.41 3.27 19.35
CA LYS A 264 18.70 2.40 18.20
C LYS A 264 17.45 1.89 17.50
N ARG A 265 16.39 1.56 18.25
CA ARG A 265 15.09 1.15 17.68
C ARG A 265 14.47 2.27 16.87
N SER A 266 14.56 3.51 17.35
CA SER A 266 14.00 4.66 16.67
C SER A 266 14.74 4.96 15.35
N VAL A 267 16.07 4.80 15.30
CA VAL A 267 16.83 4.94 14.03
C VAL A 267 16.47 3.82 13.05
N LEU A 268 16.30 2.58 13.54
CA LEU A 268 15.92 1.45 12.68
C LEU A 268 14.54 1.65 12.04
N SER A 269 13.57 2.23 12.76
CA SER A 269 12.22 2.45 12.20
C SER A 269 12.25 3.36 10.97
N THR A 270 13.20 4.30 10.89
CA THR A 270 13.40 5.12 9.69
C THR A 270 13.96 4.32 8.50
N VAL A 271 14.79 3.31 8.74
CA VAL A 271 15.34 2.48 7.65
C VAL A 271 14.26 1.60 7.00
N VAL A 272 13.21 1.26 7.75
CA VAL A 272 12.13 0.34 7.32
C VAL A 272 11.01 1.08 6.58
N MET A 273 11.18 2.37 6.26
CA MET A 273 10.21 3.13 5.49
C MET A 273 9.90 2.50 4.14
N PHE A 274 8.63 2.58 3.76
CA PHE A 274 8.13 2.06 2.49
C PHE A 274 8.47 3.02 1.34
N ASP A 275 9.50 2.68 0.57
CA ASP A 275 9.95 3.41 -0.62
C ASP A 275 10.02 2.47 -1.84
N PRO A 276 8.87 2.21 -2.50
CA PRO A 276 8.78 1.20 -3.55
C PRO A 276 9.64 1.56 -4.77
N VAL A 277 9.57 2.83 -5.20
CA VAL A 277 10.29 3.39 -6.35
C VAL A 277 11.72 3.82 -6.03
N GLY A 278 12.07 4.04 -4.77
CA GLY A 278 13.44 4.31 -4.38
C GLY A 278 13.87 5.76 -4.58
N PHE A 279 13.09 6.78 -4.19
CA PHE A 279 13.53 8.18 -4.25
C PHE A 279 14.14 8.69 -2.93
N LEU A 280 14.10 7.91 -1.86
CA LEU A 280 14.78 8.19 -0.58
C LEU A 280 16.23 7.69 -0.41
N PRO A 281 16.89 6.96 -1.35
CA PRO A 281 18.26 6.48 -1.17
C PRO A 281 19.29 7.49 -0.66
N PRO A 282 19.30 8.77 -1.05
CA PRO A 282 20.22 9.75 -0.47
C PRO A 282 20.17 9.79 1.06
N PHE A 283 18.98 9.66 1.65
CA PHE A 283 18.74 9.64 3.09
C PHE A 283 18.95 8.25 3.68
N VAL A 284 18.32 7.23 3.07
CA VAL A 284 18.34 5.85 3.58
C VAL A 284 19.77 5.31 3.66
N VAL A 285 20.67 5.68 2.74
CA VAL A 285 22.09 5.28 2.79
C VAL A 285 22.79 5.88 4.01
N ARG A 286 22.57 7.16 4.32
CA ARG A 286 23.18 7.83 5.47
C ARG A 286 22.66 7.27 6.79
N ILE A 287 21.35 7.00 6.89
CA ILE A 287 20.76 6.37 8.06
C ILE A 287 21.23 4.92 8.22
N LYS A 288 21.34 4.14 7.14
CA LYS A 288 21.90 2.78 7.23
C LYS A 288 23.39 2.80 7.64
N ARG A 289 24.16 3.81 7.22
CA ARG A 289 25.54 3.99 7.67
C ARG A 289 25.59 4.34 9.15
N LEU A 290 24.71 5.24 9.62
CA LEU A 290 24.55 5.54 11.03
C LEU A 290 24.19 4.29 11.84
N MET A 291 23.30 3.45 11.32
CA MET A 291 22.98 2.16 11.94
C MET A 291 24.21 1.28 12.07
N GLN A 292 25.07 1.18 11.04
CA GLN A 292 26.33 0.43 11.16
C GLN A 292 27.22 0.97 12.28
N GLU A 293 27.36 2.29 12.39
CA GLU A 293 28.14 2.94 13.46
C GLU A 293 27.55 2.62 14.86
N ILE A 294 26.23 2.62 15.00
CA ILE A 294 25.52 2.21 16.23
C ILE A 294 25.83 0.75 16.59
N TRP A 295 25.86 -0.15 15.59
CA TRP A 295 26.20 -1.56 15.79
C TRP A 295 27.66 -1.74 16.18
N GLU A 296 28.58 -1.02 15.54
CA GLU A 296 30.01 -1.05 15.85
C GLU A 296 30.31 -0.57 17.28
N ARG A 297 29.50 0.37 17.81
CA ARG A 297 29.58 0.84 19.20
C ARG A 297 28.91 -0.07 20.23
N GLY A 298 28.25 -1.16 19.80
CA GLY A 298 27.64 -2.13 20.70
C GLY A 298 26.44 -1.61 21.51
N LEU A 299 25.71 -0.59 21.01
CA LEU A 299 24.56 -0.02 21.72
C LEU A 299 23.36 -0.98 21.75
N TYR A 300 22.64 -0.98 22.89
CA TYR A 300 21.43 -1.76 23.11
C TYR A 300 20.21 -1.12 22.40
N TRP A 301 19.13 -1.89 22.28
CA TRP A 301 17.96 -1.50 21.48
C TRP A 301 17.28 -0.23 21.98
N ASP A 302 17.08 -0.14 23.29
CA ASP A 302 16.28 0.88 23.94
C ASP A 302 17.14 1.82 24.81
N SER A 303 18.47 1.79 24.63
CA SER A 303 19.38 2.75 25.27
C SER A 303 19.43 4.06 24.49
N LYS A 304 19.47 5.19 25.20
CA LYS A 304 19.66 6.52 24.62
C LYS A 304 20.94 6.56 23.76
N LEU A 305 20.82 7.18 22.58
CA LEU A 305 21.95 7.40 21.69
C LEU A 305 22.93 8.43 22.29
N PRO A 306 24.24 8.25 22.07
CA PRO A 306 25.22 9.32 22.26
C PRO A 306 24.86 10.57 21.45
N GLU A 307 25.15 11.75 22.00
CA GLU A 307 24.79 13.06 21.43
C GLU A 307 25.27 13.24 19.99
N ASP A 308 26.44 12.71 19.66
CA ASP A 308 27.02 12.78 18.31
C ASP A 308 26.25 11.95 17.27
N LEU A 309 25.63 10.83 17.68
CA LEU A 309 24.78 10.00 16.82
C LEU A 309 23.36 10.54 16.73
N GLU A 310 22.86 11.06 17.85
CA GLU A 310 21.55 11.69 17.94
C GLU A 310 21.47 12.90 17.01
N SER A 311 22.46 13.79 17.06
CA SER A 311 22.51 14.98 16.21
C SER A 311 22.58 14.64 14.72
N LYS A 312 23.39 13.64 14.34
CA LYS A 312 23.45 13.13 12.96
C LYS A 312 22.09 12.63 12.48
N TRP A 313 21.36 11.91 13.32
CA TRP A 313 20.08 11.35 12.94
C TRP A 313 18.99 12.41 12.83
N CYS A 314 18.86 13.30 13.81
CA CYS A 314 17.84 14.36 13.79
C CYS A 314 17.95 15.24 12.54
N ALA A 315 19.18 15.58 12.14
CA ALA A 315 19.43 16.36 10.92
C ALA A 315 18.93 15.67 9.64
N GLU A 316 18.98 14.33 9.56
CA GLU A 316 18.44 13.58 8.40
C GLU A 316 16.91 13.57 8.37
N ILE A 317 16.27 13.53 9.54
CA ILE A 317 14.82 13.45 9.66
C ILE A 317 14.14 14.76 9.27
N GLU A 318 14.69 15.91 9.65
CA GLU A 318 14.08 17.21 9.37
C GLU A 318 13.84 17.42 7.88
N VAL A 319 14.82 17.04 7.05
CA VAL A 319 14.77 17.21 5.60
C VAL A 319 13.96 16.11 4.90
N LEU A 320 13.78 14.95 5.54
CA LEU A 320 13.07 13.81 4.96
C LEU A 320 11.61 14.14 4.61
N GLY A 321 10.95 14.97 5.42
CA GLY A 321 9.57 15.41 5.19
C GLY A 321 9.38 16.32 3.97
N GLU A 322 10.47 16.90 3.47
CA GLU A 322 10.49 17.81 2.33
C GLU A 322 10.65 17.09 0.99
N VAL A 323 11.02 15.80 1.03
CA VAL A 323 11.27 15.03 -0.19
C VAL A 323 9.95 14.74 -0.90
N LYS A 324 9.81 15.32 -2.09
CA LYS A 324 8.66 15.14 -2.97
C LYS A 324 9.13 14.63 -4.34
N LEU A 325 8.34 13.73 -4.92
CA LEU A 325 8.51 13.22 -6.27
C LEU A 325 7.33 13.67 -7.12
N LYS A 326 7.56 14.21 -8.32
CA LYS A 326 6.47 14.47 -9.26
C LYS A 326 5.80 13.16 -9.64
N ARG A 327 4.47 13.07 -9.54
CA ARG A 327 3.76 11.85 -9.95
C ARG A 327 3.89 11.66 -11.46
N CYS A 328 3.46 12.62 -12.27
CA CYS A 328 3.50 12.44 -13.72
C CYS A 328 4.92 12.62 -14.31
N TYR A 329 5.45 11.56 -14.92
CA TYR A 329 6.73 11.58 -15.64
C TYR A 329 6.80 12.67 -16.70
N PHE A 330 5.68 12.94 -17.37
CA PHE A 330 5.64 13.81 -18.53
C PHE A 330 4.86 15.10 -18.29
N SER A 331 4.76 15.52 -17.02
CA SER A 331 4.06 16.74 -16.57
C SER A 331 4.45 18.02 -17.31
N LYS A 332 5.71 18.13 -17.78
CA LYS A 332 6.20 19.32 -18.51
C LYS A 332 5.85 19.31 -19.99
N VAL A 333 5.28 18.22 -20.50
CA VAL A 333 5.00 18.05 -21.92
C VAL A 333 3.60 18.55 -22.24
N VAL A 334 3.57 19.73 -22.86
CA VAL A 334 2.34 20.37 -23.35
C VAL A 334 2.02 19.93 -24.79
N GLU A 335 3.04 19.63 -25.60
CA GLU A 335 2.95 19.24 -27.02
C GLU A 335 3.33 17.76 -27.23
N LYS A 336 3.53 17.29 -28.47
CA LYS A 336 4.09 15.96 -28.72
C LYS A 336 5.57 15.90 -28.30
N MET A 337 6.03 14.72 -27.87
CA MET A 337 7.46 14.46 -27.68
C MET A 337 8.07 14.01 -28.99
N ASP A 338 9.30 14.45 -29.26
CA ASP A 338 10.07 13.98 -30.42
C ASP A 338 10.73 12.62 -30.12
N SER A 339 11.37 12.51 -28.95
CA SER A 339 12.02 11.29 -28.49
C SER A 339 11.94 11.13 -26.97
N VAL A 340 11.94 9.87 -26.52
CA VAL A 340 12.06 9.48 -25.11
C VAL A 340 13.17 8.44 -25.00
N GLU A 341 14.14 8.72 -24.15
CA GLU A 341 15.26 7.87 -23.83
C GLU A 341 15.18 7.42 -22.37
N VAL A 342 15.73 6.23 -22.09
CA VAL A 342 15.90 5.73 -20.72
C VAL A 342 17.37 5.79 -20.37
N HIS A 343 17.73 6.61 -19.40
CA HIS A 343 19.09 6.73 -18.90
C HIS A 343 19.21 5.98 -17.58
N ILE A 344 20.18 5.07 -17.50
CA ILE A 344 20.49 4.35 -16.28
C ILE A 344 21.91 4.71 -15.86
N PHE A 345 22.02 5.35 -14.70
CA PHE A 345 23.30 5.68 -14.10
C PHE A 345 23.58 4.69 -12.98
N SER A 346 24.83 4.26 -12.87
CA SER A 346 25.30 3.45 -11.75
C SER A 346 26.58 4.02 -11.21
N ASP A 347 26.70 4.00 -9.89
CA ASP A 347 27.88 4.47 -9.20
C ASP A 347 28.12 3.65 -7.92
N ALA A 348 29.37 3.68 -7.45
CA ALA A 348 29.79 3.00 -6.24
C ALA A 348 30.86 3.78 -5.50
N SER A 349 30.80 3.66 -4.18
CA SER A 349 31.82 4.11 -3.24
C SER A 349 32.16 2.96 -2.30
N ILE A 350 33.20 3.15 -1.47
CA ILE A 350 33.51 2.20 -0.39
C ILE A 350 32.39 2.05 0.65
N VAL A 351 31.46 3.02 0.72
CA VAL A 351 30.34 3.05 1.67
C VAL A 351 29.09 2.39 1.10
N ALA A 352 28.76 2.68 -0.15
CA ALA A 352 27.50 2.27 -0.78
C ALA A 352 27.62 2.22 -2.30
N TYR A 353 26.74 1.47 -2.94
CA TYR A 353 26.63 1.37 -4.39
C TYR A 353 25.16 1.33 -4.80
N GLY A 354 24.85 1.74 -6.03
CA GLY A 354 23.48 1.82 -6.51
C GLY A 354 23.34 2.13 -7.99
N ALA A 355 22.10 2.22 -8.41
CA ALA A 355 21.74 2.69 -9.73
C ALA A 355 20.41 3.46 -9.69
N VAL A 356 20.26 4.39 -10.64
CA VAL A 356 19.08 5.23 -10.80
C VAL A 356 18.69 5.29 -12.27
N VAL A 357 17.38 5.29 -12.51
CA VAL A 357 16.76 5.33 -13.83
C VAL A 357 16.02 6.66 -14.00
N TYR A 358 16.26 7.33 -15.12
CA TYR A 358 15.55 8.52 -15.55
C TYR A 358 14.98 8.34 -16.95
N PHE A 359 13.81 8.90 -17.21
CA PHE A 359 13.43 9.27 -18.57
C PHE A 359 14.14 10.58 -18.93
N GLY A 360 14.76 10.61 -20.10
CA GLY A 360 15.17 11.82 -20.79
C GLY A 360 14.26 12.02 -21.99
N TYR A 361 13.73 13.22 -22.19
CA TYR A 361 12.83 13.48 -23.32
C TYR A 361 13.00 14.89 -23.85
N VAL A 362 12.78 15.02 -25.16
CA VAL A 362 12.93 16.28 -25.89
C VAL A 362 11.57 16.68 -26.47
N ASN A 363 11.16 17.92 -26.22
CA ASN A 363 9.94 18.46 -26.85
C ASN A 363 10.23 18.96 -28.27
N LEU A 364 9.19 19.29 -29.04
CA LEU A 364 9.33 19.78 -30.42
C LEU A 364 10.14 21.09 -30.55
N ARG A 365 10.40 21.79 -29.43
CA ARG A 365 11.21 23.01 -29.37
C ARG A 365 12.68 22.73 -29.06
N GLY A 366 13.06 21.46 -28.91
CA GLY A 366 14.42 21.05 -28.55
C GLY A 366 14.74 21.18 -27.05
N GLU A 367 13.76 21.45 -26.20
CA GLU A 367 13.99 21.55 -24.75
C GLU A 367 14.10 20.14 -24.15
N VAL A 368 15.23 19.89 -23.48
CA VAL A 368 15.51 18.62 -22.80
C VAL A 368 14.92 18.67 -21.39
N SER A 369 14.19 17.62 -21.04
CA SER A 369 13.66 17.41 -19.69
C SER A 369 13.97 16.01 -19.21
N THR A 370 14.02 15.85 -17.90
CA THR A 370 14.24 14.54 -17.26
C THR A 370 13.20 14.30 -16.16
N SER A 371 12.89 13.02 -15.97
CA SER A 371 11.99 12.56 -14.92
C SER A 371 12.54 11.31 -14.25
N PHE A 372 12.57 11.33 -12.92
CA PHE A 372 12.97 10.19 -12.11
C PHE A 372 11.98 9.04 -12.30
N VAL A 373 12.48 7.83 -12.51
CA VAL A 373 11.64 6.63 -12.65
C VAL A 373 11.74 5.78 -11.39
N MET A 374 12.94 5.31 -11.09
CA MET A 374 13.21 4.52 -9.89
C MET A 374 14.71 4.47 -9.58
N SER A 375 15.06 4.12 -8.35
CA SER A 375 16.44 3.83 -8.00
C SER A 375 16.54 2.73 -6.94
N LYS A 376 17.71 2.11 -6.84
CA LYS A 376 18.02 1.14 -5.79
C LYS A 376 19.44 1.36 -5.31
N SER A 377 19.61 1.34 -3.98
CA SER A 377 20.91 1.46 -3.34
C SER A 377 21.13 0.34 -2.31
N ARG A 378 22.39 0.03 -2.07
CA ARG A 378 22.83 -0.93 -1.06
C ARG A 378 24.05 -0.39 -0.33
N ILE A 379 24.16 -0.72 0.95
CA ILE A 379 25.38 -0.46 1.74
C ILE A 379 26.42 -1.51 1.38
N SER A 380 27.68 -1.07 1.33
CA SER A 380 28.84 -1.94 1.14
C SER A 380 28.90 -2.98 2.28
N PRO A 381 29.12 -4.27 1.97
CA PRO A 381 29.22 -5.30 2.99
C PRO A 381 30.32 -5.02 4.03
N PHE A 382 30.14 -5.51 5.26
CA PHE A 382 31.18 -5.44 6.30
C PHE A 382 32.51 -6.07 5.86
N LYS A 383 32.43 -7.16 5.08
CA LYS A 383 33.61 -7.71 4.41
C LYS A 383 34.03 -6.75 3.30
N LYS A 384 35.13 -6.04 3.51
CA LYS A 384 35.69 -5.06 2.56
C LYS A 384 35.82 -5.69 1.18
N LEU A 385 35.13 -5.12 0.21
CA LEU A 385 35.27 -5.40 -1.21
C LEU A 385 36.12 -4.29 -1.84
N SER A 386 36.80 -4.60 -2.95
CA SER A 386 37.49 -3.58 -3.74
C SER A 386 36.47 -2.65 -4.42
N LEU A 387 36.87 -1.40 -4.66
CA LEU A 387 36.01 -0.43 -5.36
C LEU A 387 35.55 -0.94 -6.74
N PRO A 388 36.40 -1.54 -7.60
CA PRO A 388 35.95 -2.09 -8.88
C PRO A 388 34.88 -3.18 -8.74
N ARG A 389 34.91 -3.96 -7.64
CA ARG A 389 33.89 -4.97 -7.38
C ARG A 389 32.56 -4.32 -6.97
N LEU A 390 32.60 -3.22 -6.22
CA LEU A 390 31.41 -2.46 -5.84
C LEU A 390 30.79 -1.76 -7.06
N GLU A 391 31.61 -1.22 -7.97
CA GLU A 391 31.16 -0.68 -9.26
C GLU A 391 30.44 -1.76 -10.09
N LEU A 392 31.00 -2.96 -10.19
CA LEU A 392 30.36 -4.08 -10.87
C LEU A 392 29.02 -4.49 -10.21
N MET A 393 28.93 -4.41 -8.88
CA MET A 393 27.68 -4.64 -8.16
C MET A 393 26.64 -3.54 -8.43
N GLY A 394 27.07 -2.28 -8.55
CA GLY A 394 26.23 -1.18 -9.02
C GLY A 394 25.70 -1.46 -10.43
N ALA A 395 26.58 -1.81 -11.37
CA ALA A 395 26.20 -2.13 -12.74
C ALA A 395 25.20 -3.30 -12.82
N LEU A 396 25.35 -4.31 -11.94
CA LEU A 396 24.36 -5.38 -11.81
C LEU A 396 22.99 -4.89 -11.32
N ILE A 397 22.94 -3.90 -10.41
CA ILE A 397 21.68 -3.26 -10.02
C ILE A 397 21.07 -2.55 -11.23
N ALA A 398 21.86 -1.75 -11.97
CA ALA A 398 21.40 -1.07 -13.17
C ALA A 398 20.79 -2.04 -14.21
N ALA A 399 21.49 -3.14 -14.50
CA ALA A 399 21.00 -4.16 -15.43
C ALA A 399 19.71 -4.86 -14.95
N ARG A 400 19.46 -4.91 -13.64
CA ARG A 400 18.22 -5.46 -13.06
C ARG A 400 17.07 -4.44 -13.06
N LEU A 401 17.36 -3.15 -12.95
CA LEU A 401 16.36 -2.09 -13.05
C LEU A 401 15.86 -1.91 -14.49
N TRP A 402 16.68 -2.26 -15.48
CA TRP A 402 16.30 -2.26 -16.89
C TRP A 402 15.29 -3.36 -17.26
N LYS A 403 15.37 -4.51 -16.60
CA LYS A 403 14.49 -5.65 -16.83
C LYS A 403 13.16 -5.44 -16.13
#